data_AF-A0AA36IYW6-F1
#
_entry.id   AF-A0AA36IYW6-F1
#
_cell.length_a   1.000
_cell.length_b   1.000
_cell.length_c   1.000
_cell.angle_alpha   90.00
_cell.angle_beta   90.00
_cell.angle_gamma   90.00
#
_symmetry.space_group_name_H-M   'P 1'
#
loop_
_entity.id
_entity.type
_entity.pdbx_description
1 polymer ?
#
loop_
_entity_poly.entity_id
_entity_poly.type
_entity_poly.pdbx_seq_one_letter_code
_entity_poly.pdbx_strand_id
1 'polypeptide(L)'
;MGAWMLGVRPGWTVLSIEGQAVQTKEDIEDALQAAAEKEKRYMVCFEKGAGKFGTEAKEKAEREKRQLAKLRKEFRFQGRIERSEHRGTSFAQLERVCGCLEENCAAWTDHLPAKMSKTSGKMLRMDFLNFHHLSNYLILPMTKPRKCAFVEMLTSQPQQPSWFVSHWWGTPVLGFTECLSRHVAVRNLGLDSAYWTRW
;
A
#
# COMPACT_ATOMS: atom_id res chain seq x y z
N MET A 1 37.89 13.49 18.15
CA MET A 1 37.24 12.35 17.44
C MET A 1 35.77 12.73 17.31
N GLY A 2 35.15 12.69 16.12
CA GLY A 2 33.74 13.10 16.02
C GLY A 2 32.78 12.17 16.79
N ALA A 3 31.78 12.73 17.47
CA ALA A 3 30.84 11.99 18.34
C ALA A 3 30.14 10.77 17.70
N TRP A 4 30.06 10.71 16.37
CA TRP A 4 29.52 9.55 15.64
C TRP A 4 30.41 8.31 15.70
N MET A 5 31.73 8.48 15.85
CA MET A 5 32.67 7.37 16.08
C MET A 5 32.55 6.79 17.49
N LEU A 6 31.90 7.52 18.40
CA LEU A 6 31.63 7.11 19.79
C LEU A 6 30.16 6.67 19.98
N GLY A 7 29.45 6.39 18.88
CA GLY A 7 28.12 5.77 18.89
C GLY A 7 26.92 6.73 18.84
N VAL A 8 27.13 8.04 18.77
CA VAL A 8 26.05 9.04 18.68
C VAL A 8 25.60 9.22 17.23
N ARG A 9 24.35 8.85 16.92
CA ARG A 9 23.82 9.01 15.55
C ARG A 9 23.48 10.47 15.23
N PRO A 10 23.62 10.90 13.95
CA PRO A 10 23.15 12.21 13.53
C PRO A 10 21.67 12.43 13.86
N GLY A 11 21.36 13.52 14.56
CA GLY A 11 20.00 13.88 14.98
C GLY A 11 19.59 13.40 16.39
N TRP A 12 20.50 12.81 17.16
CA TRP A 12 20.29 12.53 18.58
C TRP A 12 20.78 13.68 19.44
N THR A 13 19.99 14.09 20.43
CA THR A 13 20.39 15.08 21.43
C THR A 13 20.87 14.34 22.67
N VAL A 14 22.13 14.53 23.05
CA VAL A 14 22.70 13.95 24.28
C VAL A 14 22.27 14.81 25.46
N LEU A 15 21.64 14.20 26.46
CA LEU A 15 21.18 14.89 27.68
C LEU A 15 22.21 14.79 28.80
N SER A 16 22.79 13.60 28.98
CA SER A 16 23.81 13.37 30.00
C SER A 16 24.72 12.19 29.67
N ILE A 17 25.93 12.24 30.22
CA ILE A 17 26.96 11.19 30.12
C ILE A 17 27.43 10.89 31.54
N GLU A 18 27.34 9.63 31.98
CA GLU A 18 27.63 9.23 33.37
C GLU A 18 26.85 10.04 34.43
N GLY A 19 25.66 10.54 34.09
CA GLY A 19 24.83 11.35 34.99
C GLY A 19 25.19 12.85 35.03
N GLN A 20 26.23 13.29 34.31
CA GLN A 20 26.53 14.71 34.13
C GLN A 20 25.77 15.27 32.93
N ALA A 21 24.98 16.32 33.15
CA ALA A 21 24.24 16.99 32.09
C ALA A 21 25.21 17.75 31.17
N VAL A 22 25.01 17.62 29.86
CA VAL A 22 25.82 18.26 28.82
C VAL A 22 24.92 19.18 28.00
N GLN A 23 25.38 20.40 27.71
CA GLN A 23 24.55 21.44 27.06
C GLN A 23 25.10 21.88 25.71
N THR A 24 26.42 21.87 25.53
CA THR A 24 27.07 22.27 24.27
C THR A 24 27.72 21.10 23.55
N LYS A 25 27.98 21.25 22.25
CA LYS A 25 28.62 20.20 21.44
C LYS A 25 30.05 19.90 21.89
N GLU A 26 30.77 20.91 22.33
CA GLU A 26 32.14 20.79 22.85
C GLU A 26 32.14 19.97 24.15
N ASP A 27 31.19 20.23 25.06
CA ASP A 27 31.01 19.44 26.29
C ASP A 27 30.73 17.95 26.02
N ILE A 28 30.00 17.64 24.95
CA ILE A 28 29.65 16.27 24.57
C ILE A 28 30.89 15.51 24.08
N GLU A 29 31.72 16.13 23.24
CA GLU A 29 32.91 15.47 22.70
C GLU A 29 33.96 15.23 23.79
N ASP A 30 34.18 16.21 24.66
CA ASP A 30 35.12 16.10 25.78
C ASP A 30 34.66 15.06 26.81
N ALA A 31 33.38 15.04 27.16
CA ALA A 31 32.83 14.06 28.11
C ALA A 31 32.81 12.63 27.54
N LEU A 32 32.53 12.45 26.24
CA LEU A 32 32.62 11.13 25.59
C LEU A 32 34.06 10.63 25.52
N GLN A 33 35.02 11.50 25.21
CA GLN A 33 36.43 11.16 25.14
C GLN A 33 36.97 10.76 26.53
N ALA A 34 36.67 11.55 27.57
CA ALA A 34 37.05 11.24 28.94
C ALA A 34 36.40 9.95 29.47
N ALA A 35 35.18 9.62 29.05
CA ALA A 35 34.53 8.37 29.40
C ALA A 35 35.13 7.16 28.64
N ALA A 36 35.51 7.35 27.38
CA ALA A 36 36.15 6.33 26.56
C ALA A 36 37.56 5.96 27.06
N GLU A 37 38.33 6.93 27.55
CA GLU A 37 39.68 6.73 28.10
C GLU A 37 39.70 5.94 29.42
N LYS A 38 38.58 5.91 30.15
CA LYS A 38 38.47 5.17 31.42
C LYS A 38 38.28 3.65 31.25
N GLU A 39 38.20 3.14 30.01
CA GLU A 39 37.98 1.72 29.66
C GLU A 39 36.81 1.03 30.41
N LYS A 40 35.86 1.81 30.93
CA LYS A 40 34.67 1.31 31.61
C LYS A 40 33.44 1.53 30.74
N ARG A 41 32.45 0.65 30.89
CA ARG A 41 31.12 0.86 30.28
C ARG A 41 30.51 2.12 30.87
N TYR A 42 30.31 3.13 30.04
CA TYR A 42 29.63 4.36 30.41
C TYR A 42 28.19 4.37 29.87
N MET A 43 27.33 5.13 30.53
CA MET A 43 25.92 5.27 30.17
C MET A 43 25.68 6.65 29.56
N VAL A 44 25.05 6.67 28.39
CA VAL A 44 24.67 7.90 27.69
C VAL A 44 23.15 7.97 27.62
N CYS A 45 22.59 9.07 28.12
CA CYS A 45 21.17 9.35 28.03
C CYS A 45 20.89 10.26 26.84
N PHE A 46 19.99 9.81 25.97
CA PHE A 46 19.58 10.57 24.78
C PHE A 46 18.13 11.03 24.94
N GLU A 47 17.85 12.26 24.52
CA GLU A 47 16.49 12.62 24.15
C GLU A 47 16.22 12.07 22.76
N LYS A 48 15.11 11.34 22.60
CA LYS A 48 14.68 10.85 21.30
C LYS A 48 14.34 12.06 20.42
N GLY A 49 15.32 12.55 19.68
CA GLY A 49 15.11 13.56 18.65
C GLY A 49 13.98 13.10 17.74
N ALA A 50 13.05 13.99 17.43
CA ALA A 50 12.03 13.77 16.41
C ALA A 50 12.73 13.65 15.04
N GLY A 51 13.33 12.50 14.76
CA GLY A 51 14.00 12.24 13.50
C GLY A 51 13.00 12.46 12.37
N LYS A 52 13.41 13.22 11.34
CA LYS A 52 12.61 13.49 10.12
C LYS A 52 11.99 12.20 9.53
N PHE A 53 12.69 11.07 9.69
CA PHE A 53 12.22 9.73 9.33
C PHE A 53 10.90 9.30 9.99
N GLY A 54 10.60 9.77 11.20
CA GLY A 54 9.36 9.43 11.91
C GLY A 54 8.15 10.24 11.45
N THR A 55 8.36 11.47 10.97
CA THR A 55 7.27 12.37 10.54
C THR A 55 6.74 11.95 9.18
N GLU A 56 7.62 11.72 8.19
CA GLU A 56 7.22 11.27 6.86
C GLU A 56 6.53 9.89 6.89
N ALA A 57 7.03 8.97 7.72
CA ALA A 57 6.41 7.66 7.90
C ALA A 57 5.01 7.76 8.51
N LYS A 58 4.82 8.65 9.49
CA LYS A 58 3.50 8.92 10.09
C LYS A 58 2.54 9.57 9.09
N GLU A 59 2.99 10.57 8.34
CA GLU A 59 2.18 11.23 7.30
C GLU A 59 1.77 10.25 6.20
N LYS A 60 2.69 9.40 5.75
CA LYS A 60 2.41 8.34 4.78
C LYS A 60 1.36 7.37 5.32
N ALA A 61 1.53 6.88 6.54
CA ALA A 61 0.57 5.96 7.16
C ALA A 61 -0.83 6.60 7.31
N GLU A 62 -0.90 7.87 7.68
CA GLU A 62 -2.17 8.58 7.82
C GLU A 62 -2.84 8.79 6.46
N ARG A 63 -2.06 9.05 5.39
CA ARG A 63 -2.57 9.13 4.01
C ARG A 63 -3.15 7.79 3.55
N GLU A 64 -2.41 6.70 3.73
CA GLU A 64 -2.87 5.35 3.40
C GLU A 64 -4.15 4.98 4.17
N LYS A 65 -4.22 5.35 5.46
CA LYS A 65 -5.42 5.15 6.29
C LYS A 65 -6.63 5.94 5.78
N ARG A 66 -6.44 7.21 5.38
CA ARG A 66 -7.51 8.04 4.79
C ARG A 66 -7.99 7.47 3.47
N GLN A 67 -7.08 7.03 2.60
CA GLN A 67 -7.42 6.37 1.34
C GLN A 67 -8.21 5.09 1.58
N LEU A 68 -7.74 4.22 2.48
CA LEU A 68 -8.42 2.98 2.83
C LEU A 68 -9.82 3.25 3.40
N ALA A 69 -10.00 4.32 4.19
CA ALA A 69 -11.31 4.74 4.67
C ALA A 69 -12.25 5.18 3.52
N LYS A 70 -11.74 5.91 2.51
CA LYS A 70 -12.49 6.25 1.29
C LYS A 70 -12.94 4.97 0.56
N LEU A 71 -12.01 4.05 0.29
CA LEU A 71 -12.29 2.80 -0.41
C LEU A 71 -13.31 1.93 0.35
N ARG A 72 -13.20 1.85 1.68
CA ARG A 72 -14.17 1.14 2.54
C ARG A 72 -15.57 1.74 2.49
N LYS A 73 -15.69 3.05 2.33
CA LYS A 73 -16.98 3.71 2.19
C LYS A 73 -17.61 3.40 0.83
N GLU A 74 -16.79 3.31 -0.21
CA GLU A 74 -17.19 3.06 -1.60
C GLU A 74 -17.57 1.59 -1.86
N PHE A 75 -16.70 0.66 -1.47
CA PHE A 75 -16.91 -0.78 -1.61
C PHE A 75 -17.32 -1.37 -0.27
N ARG A 76 -18.58 -1.16 0.12
CA ARG A 76 -19.12 -1.79 1.32
C ARG A 76 -19.39 -3.27 1.05
N PHE A 77 -19.17 -4.11 2.05
CA PHE A 77 -19.57 -5.50 1.97
C PHE A 77 -21.09 -5.59 1.77
N GLN A 78 -21.52 -6.26 0.70
CA GLN A 78 -22.94 -6.35 0.33
C GLN A 78 -23.58 -7.62 0.88
N GLY A 79 -22.86 -8.74 0.88
CA GLY A 79 -23.36 -10.02 1.38
C GLY A 79 -22.51 -11.20 0.92
N ARG A 80 -22.71 -12.36 1.55
CA ARG A 80 -22.02 -13.59 1.13
C ARG A 80 -22.71 -14.21 -0.08
N ILE A 81 -21.91 -14.64 -1.04
CA ILE A 81 -22.35 -15.50 -2.15
C ILE A 81 -21.83 -16.90 -1.84
N GLU A 82 -22.73 -17.80 -1.47
CA GLU A 82 -22.40 -19.16 -0.99
C GLU A 82 -21.54 -19.94 -1.98
N ARG A 83 -22.03 -20.07 -3.21
CA ARG A 83 -21.42 -20.88 -4.27
C ARG A 83 -20.34 -20.09 -5.00
N SER A 84 -19.13 -20.65 -5.09
CA SER A 84 -17.98 -19.94 -5.68
C SER A 84 -18.15 -19.73 -7.19
N GLU A 85 -18.84 -20.65 -7.85
CA GLU A 85 -19.25 -20.58 -9.26
C GLU A 85 -20.27 -19.48 -9.53
N HIS A 86 -20.92 -18.92 -8.51
CA HIS A 86 -21.84 -17.78 -8.65
C HIS A 86 -21.17 -16.44 -8.32
N ARG A 87 -19.84 -16.42 -8.18
CA ARG A 87 -19.08 -15.20 -7.87
C ARG A 87 -18.61 -14.47 -9.13
N GLY A 88 -19.33 -14.60 -10.25
CA GLY A 88 -19.04 -13.87 -11.48
C GLY A 88 -19.15 -12.36 -11.26
N THR A 89 -18.35 -11.57 -11.98
CA THR A 89 -18.41 -10.09 -11.94
C THR A 89 -19.02 -9.58 -13.25
N SER A 90 -20.02 -8.70 -13.19
CA SER A 90 -20.60 -8.11 -14.40
C SER A 90 -19.68 -7.06 -15.04
N PHE A 91 -19.90 -6.77 -16.31
CA PHE A 91 -19.13 -5.71 -16.97
C PHE A 91 -19.37 -4.33 -16.34
N ALA A 92 -20.62 -3.99 -16.00
CA ALA A 92 -20.93 -2.75 -15.27
C ALA A 92 -20.20 -2.64 -13.92
N GLN A 93 -20.02 -3.76 -13.22
CA GLN A 93 -19.25 -3.82 -11.98
C GLN A 93 -17.74 -3.59 -12.23
N LEU A 94 -17.19 -4.12 -13.32
CA LEU A 94 -15.80 -3.85 -13.73
C LEU A 94 -15.58 -2.38 -14.09
N GLU A 95 -16.52 -1.76 -14.81
CA GLU A 95 -16.44 -0.33 -15.13
C GLU A 95 -16.45 0.53 -13.86
N ARG A 96 -17.29 0.19 -12.89
CA ARG A 96 -17.29 0.87 -11.58
C ARG A 96 -15.93 0.75 -10.87
N VAL A 97 -15.29 -0.42 -10.95
CA VAL A 97 -13.93 -0.59 -10.40
C VAL A 97 -12.94 0.27 -11.17
N CYS A 98 -13.02 0.33 -12.50
CA CYS A 98 -12.14 1.20 -13.30
C CYS A 98 -12.29 2.68 -12.97
N GLY A 99 -13.52 3.17 -12.80
CA GLY A 99 -13.78 4.55 -12.36
C GLY A 99 -13.14 4.84 -10.99
N CYS A 100 -13.23 3.91 -10.04
CA CYS A 100 -12.51 4.05 -8.77
C CYS A 100 -10.99 4.10 -8.98
N LEU A 101 -10.43 3.26 -9.85
CA LEU A 101 -8.99 3.26 -10.09
C LEU A 101 -8.53 4.59 -10.69
N GLU A 102 -9.27 5.13 -11.66
CA GLU A 102 -9.00 6.44 -12.27
C GLU A 102 -8.93 7.56 -11.22
N GLU A 103 -9.85 7.58 -10.27
CA GLU A 103 -9.88 8.59 -9.22
C GLU A 103 -8.75 8.47 -8.19
N ASN A 104 -8.22 7.26 -7.97
CA ASN A 104 -7.35 6.99 -6.81
C ASN A 104 -5.92 6.59 -7.19
N CYS A 105 -5.65 6.14 -8.42
CA CYS A 105 -4.36 5.58 -8.81
C CYS A 105 -3.20 6.57 -8.67
N ALA A 106 -3.46 7.85 -8.95
CA ALA A 106 -2.45 8.91 -8.86
C ALA A 106 -1.87 9.06 -7.44
N ALA A 107 -2.59 8.60 -6.42
CA ALA A 107 -2.16 8.70 -5.04
C ALA A 107 -1.46 7.41 -4.53
N TRP A 108 -1.26 6.42 -5.39
CA TRP A 108 -0.55 5.17 -5.13
C TRP A 108 0.83 5.18 -5.82
N THR A 109 1.75 4.37 -5.31
CA THR A 109 3.12 4.28 -5.83
C THR A 109 3.55 2.84 -5.79
N ASP A 110 4.06 2.32 -6.90
CA ASP A 110 4.56 0.95 -6.96
C ASP A 110 5.74 0.77 -5.99
N HIS A 111 5.54 -0.04 -4.96
CA HIS A 111 6.54 -0.31 -3.93
C HIS A 111 7.25 -1.66 -4.12
N LEU A 112 6.96 -2.39 -5.20
CA LEU A 112 7.64 -3.65 -5.47
C LEU A 112 9.11 -3.38 -5.81
N PRO A 113 10.04 -4.28 -5.44
CA PRO A 113 11.45 -4.13 -5.82
C PRO A 113 11.62 -4.05 -7.35
N ALA A 114 12.58 -3.26 -7.83
CA ALA A 114 12.86 -3.10 -9.26
C ALA A 114 13.15 -4.42 -10.00
N LYS A 115 13.61 -5.46 -9.29
CA LYS A 115 13.79 -6.82 -9.84
C LYS A 115 12.47 -7.50 -10.22
N MET A 116 11.37 -7.13 -9.57
CA MET A 116 10.04 -7.71 -9.76
C MET A 116 9.11 -6.80 -10.56
N SER A 117 9.31 -5.48 -10.49
CA SER A 117 8.49 -4.52 -11.23
C SER A 117 9.34 -3.50 -11.99
N LYS A 118 9.04 -3.35 -13.28
CA LYS A 118 9.62 -2.31 -14.14
C LYS A 118 9.15 -0.90 -13.76
N THR A 119 8.05 -0.79 -13.02
CA THR A 119 7.45 0.48 -12.59
C THR A 119 7.76 0.80 -11.12
N SER A 120 8.65 0.04 -10.49
CA SER A 120 9.09 0.25 -9.11
C SER A 120 9.45 1.72 -8.84
N GLY A 121 8.88 2.28 -7.77
CA GLY A 121 9.07 3.66 -7.34
C GLY A 121 8.24 4.70 -8.11
N LYS A 122 7.49 4.32 -9.15
CA LYS A 122 6.66 5.25 -9.92
C LYS A 122 5.26 5.39 -9.34
N MET A 123 4.70 6.59 -9.42
CA MET A 123 3.29 6.85 -9.11
C MET A 123 2.40 6.13 -10.12
N LEU A 124 1.38 5.42 -9.65
CA LEU A 124 0.53 4.62 -10.51
C LEU A 124 -0.34 5.50 -11.40
N ARG A 125 -0.54 5.02 -12.63
CA ARG A 125 -1.40 5.62 -13.64
C ARG A 125 -2.17 4.52 -14.35
N MET A 126 -3.34 4.87 -14.90
CA MET A 126 -4.23 3.90 -15.54
C MET A 126 -3.63 3.19 -16.76
N ASP A 127 -2.68 3.82 -17.44
CA ASP A 127 -1.99 3.26 -18.61
C ASP A 127 -1.14 2.02 -18.28
N PHE A 128 -0.65 1.88 -17.04
CA PHE A 128 0.16 0.73 -16.63
C PHE A 128 -0.27 0.06 -15.32
N LEU A 129 -1.35 0.53 -14.68
CA LEU A 129 -1.93 -0.14 -13.51
C LEU A 129 -2.42 -1.53 -13.93
N ASN A 130 -1.85 -2.56 -13.32
CA ASN A 130 -2.12 -3.97 -13.63
C ASN A 130 -2.79 -4.68 -12.45
N PHE A 131 -3.10 -5.96 -12.61
CA PHE A 131 -3.80 -6.75 -11.58
C PHE A 131 -2.96 -6.98 -10.31
N HIS A 132 -1.62 -6.99 -10.38
CA HIS A 132 -0.82 -6.98 -9.14
C HIS A 132 -1.05 -5.71 -8.32
N HIS A 133 -1.07 -4.54 -8.98
CA HIS A 133 -1.34 -3.27 -8.32
C HIS A 133 -2.77 -3.23 -7.76
N LEU A 134 -3.77 -3.56 -8.60
CA LEU A 134 -5.17 -3.65 -8.19
C LEU A 134 -5.35 -4.56 -6.98
N SER A 135 -4.70 -5.73 -6.99
CA SER A 135 -4.77 -6.68 -5.88
C SER A 135 -4.24 -6.08 -4.58
N ASN A 136 -3.08 -5.42 -4.63
CA ASN A 136 -2.43 -4.83 -3.46
C ASN A 136 -3.17 -3.60 -2.90
N TYR A 137 -3.64 -2.71 -3.76
CA TYR A 137 -4.21 -1.41 -3.34
C TYR A 137 -5.72 -1.44 -3.11
N LEU A 138 -6.45 -2.34 -3.76
CA LEU A 138 -7.91 -2.40 -3.65
C LEU A 138 -8.40 -3.75 -3.13
N ILE A 139 -8.04 -4.86 -3.78
CA ILE A 139 -8.71 -6.14 -3.51
C ILE A 139 -8.35 -6.69 -2.14
N LEU A 140 -7.07 -6.83 -1.83
CA LEU A 140 -6.61 -7.38 -0.55
C LEU A 140 -7.03 -6.51 0.64
N PRO A 141 -6.89 -5.16 0.62
CA PRO A 141 -7.35 -4.32 1.71
C PRO A 141 -8.85 -4.42 2.01
N MET A 142 -9.66 -4.67 0.98
CA MET A 142 -11.12 -4.78 1.10
C MET A 142 -11.57 -6.18 1.52
N THR A 143 -10.89 -7.22 1.06
CA THR A 143 -11.31 -8.62 1.25
C THR A 143 -10.70 -9.28 2.48
N LYS A 144 -9.43 -9.00 2.79
CA LYS A 144 -8.68 -9.66 3.88
C LYS A 144 -9.36 -9.54 5.26
N PRO A 145 -9.93 -8.38 5.66
CA PRO A 145 -10.61 -8.27 6.95
C PRO A 145 -11.82 -9.21 7.11
N ARG A 146 -12.47 -9.57 6.00
CA ARG A 146 -13.71 -10.36 6.00
C ARG A 146 -13.53 -11.77 5.44
N LYS A 147 -12.36 -12.09 4.89
CA LYS A 147 -12.09 -13.35 4.16
C LYS A 147 -13.18 -13.60 3.10
N CYS A 148 -13.42 -12.60 2.26
CA CYS A 148 -14.48 -12.58 1.25
C CYS A 148 -13.91 -12.48 -0.17
N ALA A 149 -14.71 -12.82 -1.19
CA ALA A 149 -14.36 -12.50 -2.56
C ALA A 149 -14.63 -11.02 -2.83
N PHE A 150 -13.90 -10.40 -3.76
CA PHE A 150 -14.07 -8.97 -4.05
C PHE A 150 -15.47 -8.65 -4.59
N VAL A 151 -16.06 -9.56 -5.37
CA VAL A 151 -17.43 -9.41 -5.87
C VAL A 151 -18.48 -9.30 -4.76
N GLU A 152 -18.22 -9.86 -3.57
CA GLU A 152 -19.09 -9.72 -2.39
C GLU A 152 -19.09 -8.29 -1.82
N MET A 153 -18.19 -7.43 -2.30
CA MET A 153 -18.16 -5.98 -2.05
C MET A 153 -18.92 -5.18 -3.12
N LEU A 154 -19.27 -5.81 -4.24
CA LEU A 154 -19.96 -5.22 -5.38
C LEU A 154 -21.46 -5.59 -5.38
N THR A 155 -21.79 -6.81 -4.96
CA THR A 155 -23.17 -7.30 -4.86
C THR A 155 -23.30 -8.42 -3.83
N SER A 156 -24.51 -8.63 -3.33
CA SER A 156 -24.91 -9.81 -2.55
C SER A 156 -25.60 -10.88 -3.39
N GLN A 157 -25.91 -10.56 -4.66
CA GLN A 157 -26.67 -11.44 -5.53
C GLN A 157 -25.75 -12.50 -6.17
N PRO A 158 -26.17 -13.77 -6.24
CA PRO A 158 -25.47 -14.78 -7.03
C PRO A 158 -25.45 -14.39 -8.51
N GLN A 159 -24.25 -14.39 -9.11
CA GLN A 159 -24.02 -14.04 -10.51
C GLN A 159 -23.36 -15.22 -11.23
N GLN A 160 -24.14 -16.01 -11.95
CA GLN A 160 -23.62 -17.14 -12.71
C GLN A 160 -22.90 -16.63 -13.97
N PRO A 161 -21.58 -16.84 -14.09
CA PRO A 161 -20.82 -16.36 -15.23
C PRO A 161 -21.08 -17.24 -16.46
N SER A 162 -21.33 -16.60 -17.61
CA SER A 162 -21.46 -17.32 -18.88
C SER A 162 -20.11 -17.56 -19.56
N TRP A 163 -19.08 -16.82 -19.14
CA TRP A 163 -17.76 -16.81 -19.75
C TRP A 163 -16.68 -16.86 -18.69
N PHE A 164 -15.63 -17.65 -18.95
CA PHE A 164 -14.39 -17.62 -18.17
C PHE A 164 -13.33 -16.84 -18.96
N VAL A 165 -12.64 -15.93 -18.28
CA VAL A 165 -11.62 -15.08 -18.88
C VAL A 165 -10.30 -15.31 -18.17
N SER A 166 -9.35 -15.91 -18.89
CA SER A 166 -7.99 -16.08 -18.42
C SER A 166 -7.14 -14.89 -18.84
N HIS A 167 -6.38 -14.32 -17.90
CA HIS A 167 -5.43 -13.26 -18.17
C HIS A 167 -4.22 -13.36 -17.24
N TRP A 168 -3.12 -12.74 -17.64
CA TRP A 168 -1.93 -12.60 -16.80
C TRP A 168 -2.09 -11.43 -15.82
N TRP A 169 -1.49 -11.53 -14.63
CA TRP A 169 -1.59 -10.50 -13.58
C TRP A 169 -0.81 -9.21 -13.91
N GLY A 170 0.19 -9.28 -14.79
CA GLY A 170 0.88 -8.10 -15.33
C GLY A 170 0.10 -7.33 -16.38
N THR A 171 -1.06 -7.83 -16.82
CA THR A 171 -1.91 -7.16 -17.82
C THR A 171 -2.46 -5.85 -17.25
N PRO A 172 -2.37 -4.72 -17.98
CA PRO A 172 -3.03 -3.48 -17.58
C PRO A 172 -4.55 -3.65 -17.44
N VAL A 173 -5.13 -3.12 -16.37
CA VAL A 173 -6.57 -3.25 -16.07
C VAL A 173 -7.42 -2.55 -17.13
N LEU A 174 -6.95 -1.41 -17.65
CA LEU A 174 -7.64 -0.68 -18.71
C LEU A 174 -7.73 -1.53 -19.98
N GLY A 175 -6.62 -2.07 -20.46
CA GLY A 175 -6.60 -2.93 -21.65
C GLY A 175 -7.43 -4.22 -21.48
N PHE A 176 -7.45 -4.79 -20.28
CA PHE A 176 -8.35 -5.92 -19.98
C PHE A 176 -9.83 -5.53 -20.11
N THR A 177 -10.21 -4.38 -19.56
CA THR A 177 -11.59 -3.89 -19.59
C THR A 177 -12.03 -3.51 -21.00
N GLU A 178 -11.15 -2.91 -21.81
CA GLU A 178 -11.40 -2.63 -23.23
C GLU A 178 -11.64 -3.92 -24.03
N CYS A 179 -10.87 -4.97 -23.78
CA CYS A 179 -11.08 -6.28 -24.41
C CYS A 179 -12.46 -6.85 -24.06
N LEU A 180 -12.88 -6.74 -22.79
CA LEU A 180 -14.22 -7.18 -22.38
C LEU A 180 -15.32 -6.31 -22.97
N SER A 181 -15.13 -4.99 -23.05
CA SER A 181 -16.06 -4.07 -23.70
C SER A 181 -16.31 -4.47 -25.16
N ARG A 182 -15.23 -4.76 -25.91
CA ARG A 182 -15.33 -5.27 -27.29
C ARG A 182 -16.03 -6.61 -27.35
N HIS A 183 -15.75 -7.52 -26.42
CA HIS A 183 -16.43 -8.81 -26.37
C HIS A 183 -17.93 -8.66 -26.11
N VAL A 184 -18.33 -7.78 -25.17
CA VAL A 184 -19.73 -7.44 -24.90
C VAL A 184 -20.41 -6.92 -26.18
N ALA A 185 -19.77 -5.99 -26.89
CA ALA A 185 -20.30 -5.42 -28.13
C ALA A 185 -20.45 -6.47 -29.24
N VAL A 186 -19.41 -7.25 -29.52
CA VAL A 186 -19.41 -8.26 -30.61
C VAL A 186 -20.42 -9.37 -30.36
N ARG A 187 -20.65 -9.73 -29.09
CA ARG A 187 -21.59 -10.78 -28.70
C ARG A 187 -22.99 -10.26 -28.40
N ASN A 188 -23.22 -8.95 -28.54
CA ASN A 188 -24.46 -8.28 -28.19
C ASN A 188 -24.96 -8.65 -26.77
N LEU A 189 -24.05 -8.61 -25.80
CA LEU A 189 -24.32 -8.96 -24.42
C LEU A 189 -24.82 -7.74 -23.63
N GLY A 190 -25.64 -7.98 -22.61
CA GLY A 190 -26.01 -6.94 -21.64
C GLY A 190 -24.84 -6.61 -20.71
N LEU A 191 -24.82 -5.39 -20.17
CA LEU A 191 -23.80 -4.93 -19.20
C LEU A 191 -23.79 -5.74 -17.90
N ASP A 192 -24.90 -6.41 -17.59
CA ASP A 192 -25.06 -7.31 -16.44
C ASP A 192 -24.49 -8.71 -16.67
N SER A 193 -23.97 -8.99 -17.88
CA SER A 193 -23.37 -10.29 -18.19
C SER A 193 -22.15 -10.54 -17.30
N ALA A 194 -22.20 -11.62 -16.52
CA ALA A 194 -21.16 -11.95 -15.57
C ALA A 194 -20.02 -12.74 -16.22
N TYR A 195 -18.80 -12.36 -15.85
CA TYR A 195 -17.56 -13.03 -16.23
C TYR A 195 -16.93 -13.67 -15.01
N TRP A 196 -16.34 -14.85 -15.21
CA TRP A 196 -15.43 -15.43 -14.24
C TRP A 196 -14.00 -15.00 -14.57
N THR A 197 -13.44 -14.16 -13.71
CA THR A 197 -12.11 -13.56 -13.88
C THR A 197 -11.32 -13.78 -12.60
N ARG A 198 -9.98 -13.83 -12.74
CA ARG A 198 -9.10 -13.95 -11.59
C ARG A 198 -8.58 -12.58 -11.19
N TRP A 199 -9.20 -12.05 -10.15
CA TRP A 199 -8.73 -10.90 -9.40
C TRP A 199 -7.36 -11.11 -8.74
#